data_AF-A0A6A3Q8N2-F1
#
_entry.id   AF-A0A6A3Q8N2-F1
#
_cell.length_a   1.000
_cell.length_b   1.000
_cell.length_c   1.000
_cell.angle_alpha   90.00
_cell.angle_beta   90.00
_cell.angle_gamma   90.00
#
_symmetry.space_group_name_H-M   'P 1'
#
loop_
_entity.id
_entity.type
_entity.pdbx_description
1 polymer ?
#
loop_
_entity_poly.entity_id
_entity_poly.type
_entity_poly.pdbx_seq_one_letter_code
_entity_poly.pdbx_strand_id
1 'polypeptide(L)'
;MYGYAVILFSHKDFEDFMPALSKLVMFSSVVHQVMFTLMSSLPFSIGQVQDAGLIFLSTMATSICDSLGDDVPVEAKVTTSIVTIGIATAALGVCLVVMGKLRLAALASYLPMPVIGGYLAF
;
A
#
# COMPACT_ATOMS: atom_id res chain seq x y z
N MET A 1 -12.53 4.56 0.19
CA MET A 1 -11.75 4.33 -1.05
C MET A 1 -11.32 5.63 -1.72
N TYR A 2 -12.22 6.56 -2.08
CA TYR A 2 -11.79 7.90 -2.58
C TYR A 2 -10.90 8.65 -1.58
N GLY A 3 -11.25 8.66 -0.29
CA GLY A 3 -10.39 9.24 0.74
C GLY A 3 -9.01 8.56 0.86
N TYR A 4 -8.91 7.27 0.56
CA TYR A 4 -7.64 6.54 0.56
C TYR A 4 -6.76 6.96 -0.62
N ALA A 5 -7.35 7.20 -1.79
CA ALA A 5 -6.63 7.74 -2.93
C ALA A 5 -6.06 9.14 -2.64
N VAL A 6 -6.84 10.00 -1.97
CA VAL A 6 -6.38 11.34 -1.57
C VAL A 6 -5.23 11.27 -0.56
N ILE A 7 -5.29 10.35 0.41
CA ILE A 7 -4.21 10.16 1.38
C ILE A 7 -2.95 9.63 0.68
N LEU A 8 -3.09 8.63 -0.20
CA LEU A 8 -1.97 8.00 -0.88
C LEU A 8 -1.30 8.93 -1.90
N PHE A 9 -2.08 9.74 -2.60
CA PHE A 9 -1.61 10.68 -3.62
C PHE A 9 -1.77 12.13 -3.16
N SER A 10 -1.30 12.45 -1.95
CA SER A 10 -1.47 13.77 -1.33
C SER A 10 -0.59 14.87 -1.92
N HIS A 11 0.42 14.51 -2.72
CA HIS A 11 1.34 15.47 -3.34
C HIS A 11 0.67 16.24 -4.49
N LYS A 12 0.97 17.54 -4.61
CA LYS A 12 0.39 18.48 -5.60
C LYS A 12 0.44 17.98 -7.04
N ASP A 13 1.52 17.28 -7.40
CA ASP A 13 1.75 16.76 -8.76
C ASP A 13 0.72 15.67 -9.16
N PHE A 14 -0.08 15.15 -8.24
CA PHE A 14 -1.13 14.16 -8.53
C PHE A 14 -2.52 14.76 -8.74
N GLU A 15 -2.73 16.06 -8.49
CA GLU A 15 -4.06 16.69 -8.48
C GLU A 15 -4.81 16.50 -9.81
N ASP A 16 -4.15 16.75 -10.94
CA ASP A 16 -4.75 16.63 -12.27
C ASP A 16 -5.13 15.17 -12.63
N PHE A 17 -4.44 14.20 -12.03
CA PHE A 17 -4.65 12.77 -12.27
C PHE A 17 -5.55 12.12 -11.24
N MET A 18 -5.98 12.84 -10.20
CA MET A 18 -6.73 12.32 -9.06
C MET A 18 -7.99 11.52 -9.45
N PRO A 19 -8.80 11.90 -10.46
CA PRO A 19 -9.94 11.09 -10.89
C PRO A 19 -9.54 9.72 -11.45
N ALA A 20 -8.43 9.65 -12.20
CA ALA A 20 -7.93 8.39 -12.75
C ALA A 20 -7.30 7.52 -11.66
N LEU A 21 -6.50 8.13 -10.78
CA LEU A 21 -5.87 7.46 -9.63
C LEU A 21 -6.91 6.88 -8.66
N SER A 22 -7.99 7.62 -8.40
CA SER A 22 -9.08 7.15 -7.55
C SER A 22 -9.79 5.92 -8.14
N LYS A 23 -9.99 5.89 -9.45
CA LYS A 23 -10.54 4.71 -10.15
C LYS A 23 -9.58 3.52 -10.07
N LEU A 24 -8.27 3.77 -10.18
CA LEU A 24 -7.25 2.74 -10.05
C LEU A 24 -7.26 2.12 -8.65
N VAL A 25 -7.30 2.93 -7.59
CA VAL A 25 -7.37 2.44 -6.20
C VAL A 25 -8.64 1.65 -5.95
N MET A 26 -9.80 2.13 -6.44
CA MET A 26 -11.06 1.40 -6.38
C MET A 26 -10.98 0.04 -7.08
N PHE A 27 -10.44 0.02 -8.30
CA PHE A 27 -10.27 -1.21 -9.06
C PHE A 27 -9.34 -2.19 -8.35
N SER A 28 -8.22 -1.71 -7.80
CA SER A 28 -7.29 -2.51 -7.00
C SER A 28 -7.98 -3.14 -5.80
N SER A 29 -8.84 -2.40 -5.08
CA SER A 29 -9.59 -2.94 -3.94
C SER A 29 -10.55 -4.06 -4.35
N VAL A 30 -11.23 -3.93 -5.51
CA VAL A 30 -12.11 -4.97 -6.05
C VAL A 30 -11.31 -6.22 -6.40
N VAL A 31 -10.20 -6.07 -7.14
CA VAL A 31 -9.33 -7.19 -7.50
C VAL A 31 -8.79 -7.90 -6.26
N HIS A 32 -8.33 -7.14 -5.26
CA HIS A 32 -7.85 -7.68 -4.00
C HIS A 32 -8.94 -8.48 -3.28
N GLN A 33 -10.15 -7.92 -3.15
CA GLN A 33 -11.26 -8.60 -2.48
C GLN A 33 -11.65 -9.89 -3.19
N VAL A 34 -11.71 -9.89 -4.53
CA VAL A 34 -12.02 -11.09 -5.33
C VAL A 34 -10.96 -12.16 -5.10
N MET A 35 -9.67 -11.83 -5.20
CA MET A 35 -8.59 -12.78 -4.97
C MET A 35 -8.60 -13.32 -3.54
N PHE A 36 -8.81 -12.46 -2.56
CA PHE A 36 -8.91 -12.87 -1.16
C PHE A 36 -10.06 -13.84 -0.93
N THR A 37 -11.26 -13.53 -1.43
CA THR A 37 -12.44 -14.39 -1.28
C THR A 37 -12.25 -15.76 -1.95
N LEU A 38 -11.58 -15.82 -3.10
CA LEU A 38 -11.33 -17.08 -3.81
C LEU A 38 -10.19 -17.92 -3.21
N MET A 39 -9.17 -17.28 -2.64
CA MET A 39 -7.95 -17.96 -2.17
C MET A 39 -7.89 -18.14 -0.65
N SER A 40 -8.77 -17.49 0.12
CA SER A 40 -8.77 -17.60 1.58
C SER A 40 -9.09 -19.02 2.04
N SER A 41 -8.23 -19.56 2.89
CA SER A 41 -8.45 -20.84 3.58
C SER A 41 -9.26 -20.70 4.88
N LEU A 42 -9.63 -19.47 5.26
CA LEU A 42 -10.32 -19.16 6.52
C LEU A 42 -11.76 -18.71 6.23
N PRO A 43 -12.78 -19.52 6.57
CA PRO A 43 -14.18 -19.28 6.17
C PRO A 43 -14.83 -18.06 6.85
N PHE A 44 -14.21 -17.52 7.90
CA PHE A 44 -14.69 -16.36 8.65
C PHE A 44 -13.82 -15.11 8.43
N SER A 45 -12.78 -15.18 7.60
CA SER A 45 -11.86 -14.06 7.41
C SER A 45 -12.39 -13.04 6.41
N ILE A 46 -12.17 -11.75 6.69
CA ILE A 46 -12.54 -10.63 5.83
C ILE A 46 -11.28 -9.85 5.47
N GLY A 47 -10.88 -9.87 4.20
CA GLY A 47 -9.71 -9.18 3.69
C GLY A 47 -10.04 -7.78 3.18
N GLN A 48 -10.10 -6.78 4.05
CA GLN A 48 -10.31 -5.38 3.66
C GLN A 48 -9.00 -4.64 3.37
N VAL A 49 -9.08 -3.61 2.52
CA VAL A 49 -7.99 -2.62 2.37
C VAL A 49 -7.96 -1.73 3.60
N GLN A 50 -6.79 -1.60 4.23
CA GLN A 50 -6.59 -0.87 5.48
C GLN A 50 -5.88 0.47 5.24
N ASP A 51 -6.15 1.42 6.13
CA ASP A 51 -5.54 2.75 6.15
C ASP A 51 -4.14 2.78 6.78
N ALA A 52 -3.84 1.88 7.72
CA ALA A 52 -2.54 1.82 8.40
C ALA A 52 -1.34 1.73 7.44
N GLY A 53 -1.48 1.02 6.31
CA GLY A 53 -0.42 0.92 5.30
C GLY A 53 -0.28 2.15 4.39
N LEU A 54 -1.33 2.98 4.28
CA LEU A 54 -1.38 4.07 3.31
C LEU A 54 -0.39 5.18 3.63
N ILE A 55 -0.06 5.40 4.90
CA ILE A 55 0.91 6.44 5.29
C ILE A 55 2.30 6.16 4.70
N PHE A 56 2.72 4.89 4.67
CA PHE A 56 3.99 4.49 4.08
C PHE A 56 3.96 4.66 2.56
N LEU A 57 2.86 4.27 1.90
CA LEU A 57 2.70 4.44 0.45
C LEU A 57 2.64 5.91 0.05
N SER A 58 1.98 6.76 0.84
CA SER A 58 1.90 8.20 0.65
C SER A 58 3.27 8.87 0.76
N THR A 59 4.02 8.49 1.80
CA THR A 59 5.38 8.99 2.01
C THR A 59 6.31 8.55 0.87
N MET A 60 6.19 7.31 0.40
CA MET A 60 6.92 6.84 -0.77
C MET A 60 6.55 7.62 -2.04
N ALA A 61 5.25 7.80 -2.32
CA ALA A 61 4.79 8.54 -3.49
C ALA A 61 5.31 9.98 -3.50
N THR A 62 5.27 10.64 -2.33
CA THR A 62 5.77 12.00 -2.13
C THR A 62 7.29 12.07 -2.31
N SER A 63 8.02 11.17 -1.65
CA SER A 63 9.48 11.10 -1.74
C SER A 63 9.98 10.87 -3.17
N ILE A 64 9.26 10.07 -3.97
CA ILE A 64 9.58 9.87 -5.39
C ILE A 64 9.39 11.18 -6.16
N CYS A 65 8.26 11.87 -6.00
CA CYS A 65 8.00 13.14 -6.67
C CYS A 65 9.04 14.21 -6.30
N ASP A 66 9.39 14.31 -5.01
CA ASP A 66 10.41 15.24 -4.52
C ASP A 66 11.80 14.92 -5.09
N SER A 67 12.14 13.63 -5.17
CA SER A 67 13.45 13.17 -5.67
C SER A 67 13.61 13.38 -7.17
N LEU A 68 12.52 13.34 -7.94
CA LEU A 68 12.54 13.58 -9.38
C LEU A 68 12.70 15.07 -9.71
N GLY A 69 12.38 15.98 -8.79
CA GLY A 69 12.50 17.43 -8.97
C GLY A 69 11.50 18.01 -9.97
N ASP A 70 11.50 19.33 -10.16
CA ASP A 70 10.50 20.03 -10.99
C ASP A 70 10.77 19.97 -12.50
N ASP A 71 11.97 19.56 -12.92
CA ASP A 71 12.35 19.47 -14.35
C ASP A 71 11.69 18.29 -15.08
N VAL A 72 11.16 17.32 -14.34
CA VAL A 72 10.53 16.12 -14.91
C VAL A 72 9.04 16.37 -15.12
N PRO A 73 8.48 16.05 -16.31
CA PRO A 73 7.05 16.20 -16.57
C PRO A 73 6.20 15.40 -15.59
N VAL A 74 5.05 15.97 -15.22
CA VAL A 74 4.16 15.44 -14.19
C VAL A 74 3.69 14.03 -14.52
N GLU A 75 3.38 13.75 -15.79
CA GLU A 75 2.97 12.42 -16.28
C GLU A 75 4.02 11.35 -15.98
N ALA A 76 5.31 11.70 -16.13
CA ALA A 76 6.42 10.80 -15.88
C ALA A 76 6.60 10.56 -14.38
N LYS A 77 6.41 11.59 -13.54
CA LYS A 77 6.40 11.44 -12.08
C LYS A 77 5.30 10.50 -11.62
N VAL A 78 4.06 10.72 -12.09
CA VAL A 78 2.91 9.89 -11.72
C VAL A 78 3.13 8.43 -12.11
N THR A 79 3.59 8.20 -13.34
CA THR A 79 3.86 6.84 -13.84
C THR A 79 4.96 6.17 -13.03
N THR A 80 6.06 6.88 -12.75
CA THR A 80 7.18 6.37 -11.97
C THR A 80 6.74 5.98 -10.56
N SER A 81 5.95 6.83 -9.90
CA SER A 81 5.41 6.57 -8.56
C SER A 81 4.52 5.33 -8.55
N ILE A 82 3.56 5.20 -9.48
CA ILE A 82 2.67 4.03 -9.55
C ILE A 82 3.46 2.74 -9.77
N VAL A 83 4.38 2.72 -10.74
CA VAL A 83 5.16 1.52 -11.08
C VAL A 83 6.08 1.13 -9.92
N THR A 84 6.76 2.10 -9.31
CA THR A 84 7.67 1.85 -8.19
C THR A 84 6.92 1.31 -6.97
N ILE A 85 5.79 1.92 -6.61
CA ILE A 85 4.93 1.44 -5.52
C ILE A 85 4.39 0.04 -5.82
N GLY A 86 3.97 -0.21 -7.07
CA GLY A 86 3.49 -1.52 -7.50
C GLY A 86 4.57 -2.61 -7.36
N ILE A 87 5.80 -2.33 -7.79
CA ILE A 87 6.93 -3.27 -7.65
C ILE A 87 7.27 -3.48 -6.18
N ALA A 88 7.36 -2.41 -5.38
CA ALA A 88 7.69 -2.49 -3.96
C ALA A 88 6.64 -3.30 -3.18
N THR A 89 5.35 -3.06 -3.43
CA THR A 89 4.26 -3.80 -2.76
C THR A 89 4.17 -5.26 -3.22
N ALA A 90 4.43 -5.55 -4.50
CA ALA A 90 4.52 -6.92 -4.99
C ALA A 90 5.70 -7.67 -4.35
N ALA A 91 6.88 -7.04 -4.26
CA ALA A 91 8.05 -7.61 -3.59
C ALA A 91 7.77 -7.88 -2.11
N LEU A 92 7.12 -6.94 -1.40
CA LEU A 92 6.67 -7.15 -0.02
C LEU A 92 5.72 -8.35 0.08
N GLY A 93 4.76 -8.47 -0.85
CA GLY A 93 3.84 -9.61 -0.91
C GLY A 93 4.57 -10.95 -1.05
N VAL A 94 5.58 -11.03 -1.92
CA VAL A 94 6.43 -12.22 -2.07
C VAL A 94 7.15 -12.54 -0.75
N CYS A 95 7.75 -11.53 -0.11
CA CYS A 95 8.41 -11.69 1.18
C CYS A 95 7.44 -12.24 2.25
N LEU A 96 6.21 -11.73 2.31
CA LEU A 96 5.17 -12.20 3.24
C LEU A 96 4.76 -13.65 2.95
N VAL A 97 4.62 -14.05 1.68
CA VAL A 97 4.33 -15.44 1.31
C VAL A 97 5.46 -16.37 1.75
N VAL A 98 6.71 -15.99 1.53
CA VAL A 98 7.89 -16.76 1.98
C VAL A 98 7.90 -16.86 3.51
N MET A 99 7.67 -15.75 4.21
CA MET A 99 7.62 -15.69 5.67
C MET A 99 6.52 -16.61 6.24
N GLY A 100 5.35 -16.64 5.60
CA GLY A 100 4.25 -17.53 5.94
C GLY A 100 4.61 -19.00 5.75
N LYS A 101 5.26 -19.37 4.64
CA LYS A 101 5.71 -20.74 4.38
C LYS A 101 6.77 -21.21 5.38
N LEU A 102 7.67 -20.33 5.79
CA LEU A 102 8.72 -20.63 6.78
C LEU A 102 8.22 -20.56 8.23
N ARG A 103 6.94 -20.23 8.47
CA ARG A 103 6.33 -20.07 9.80
C ARG A 103 7.04 -19.05 10.69
N LEU A 104 7.70 -18.07 10.07
CA LEU A 104 8.43 -17.00 10.78
C LEU A 104 7.47 -16.03 11.49
N ALA A 105 6.16 -16.10 11.25
CA ALA A 105 5.16 -15.38 12.04
C ALA A 105 5.22 -15.71 13.54
N ALA A 106 5.75 -16.89 13.92
CA ALA A 106 6.04 -17.20 15.32
C ALA A 106 7.02 -16.20 15.94
N LEU A 107 7.89 -15.56 15.15
CA LEU A 107 8.81 -14.54 15.64
C LEU A 107 8.11 -13.28 16.12
N ALA A 108 6.94 -12.94 15.56
CA ALA A 108 6.15 -11.80 15.99
C ALA A 108 5.67 -11.95 17.45
N SER A 109 5.54 -13.18 17.95
CA SER A 109 5.19 -13.45 19.36
C SER A 109 6.28 -13.09 20.36
N TYR A 110 7.52 -12.84 19.89
CA TYR A 110 8.61 -12.35 20.73
C TYR A 110 8.62 -10.83 20.90
N LEU A 111 7.75 -10.09 20.20
CA LEU A 111 7.66 -8.64 20.37
C LEU A 111 7.05 -8.32 21.75
N PRO A 112 7.74 -7.56 22.60
CA PRO A 112 7.19 -7.16 23.89
C PRO A 112 5.88 -6.39 23.72
N MET A 113 4.91 -6.63 24.60
CA MET A 113 3.63 -5.89 24.61
C MET A 113 3.78 -4.36 24.56
N PRO A 114 4.78 -3.73 25.21
CA PRO A 114 5.02 -2.29 25.05
C PRO A 114 5.29 -1.84 23.61
N VAL A 115 5.96 -2.66 22.80
CA VAL A 115 6.28 -2.34 21.39
C VAL A 115 5.02 -2.42 20.54
N ILE A 116 4.18 -3.43 20.77
CA ILE A 116 2.89 -3.59 20.08
C ILE A 116 1.96 -2.43 20.46
N GLY A 117 1.87 -2.09 21.75
CA GLY A 117 1.07 -0.98 22.24
C GLY A 117 1.54 0.37 21.71
N GLY A 118 2.85 0.58 21.57
CA GLY A 118 3.41 1.78 20.96
C GLY A 118 3.03 1.93 19.48
N TYR A 119 3.12 0.86 18.68
CA TYR A 119 2.74 0.90 17.27
C TYR A 119 1.23 1.15 17.06
N LEU A 120 0.38 0.55 17.89
CA LEU A 120 -1.09 0.72 17.80
C LEU A 120 -1.58 2.10 18.27
N ALA A 121 -0.74 2.87 18.96
CA ALA A 121 -1.06 4.23 19.39
C ALA A 121 -0.82 5.30 18.31
N PHE A 122 -0.19 4.91 17.19
CA PHE A 122 0.03 5.72 15.99
C PHE A 122 -0.88 5.26 14.84
#